data_AF-A0A3R9XLK9-F1
#
_entry.id   AF-A0A3R9XLK9-F1
#
_cell.length_a   1.000
_cell.length_b   1.000
_cell.length_c   1.000
_cell.angle_alpha   90.00
_cell.angle_beta   90.00
_cell.angle_gamma   90.00
#
_symmetry.space_group_name_H-M   'P 1'
#
loop_
_entity.id
_entity.type
_entity.pdbx_description
1 polymer ?
#
loop_
_entity_poly.entity_id
_entity_poly.type
_entity_poly.pdbx_seq_one_letter_code
_entity_poly.pdbx_strand_id
1 'polypeptide(L)'
;MNSPTPPPDTDQIAWRAQRDALRELHREVLDEPVPKALLAAAGHLEDRRARQTRWVRWGGIAASVLIAFVAGWVGNQQWSASQQTGAALARVPAAREFVHAASVAHAVYAPEKRHPVEVVAAEQQHLVQWLSRRLDRPLKVPDLSAEGYALVGGRLLPGSEGARAQFMFERADGERVTLYLGSLDAAAAPAKAGETAFRYSADGPVPSFYWIDRGFGYALAGKLPRDALLRLAGAVHRQL
;
A
#
# COMPACT_ATOMS: atom_id res chain seq x y z
N MET A 1 41.83 68.91 -47.94
CA MET A 1 41.20 70.24 -47.81
C MET A 1 39.96 70.09 -46.94
N ASN A 2 39.76 71.09 -46.09
CA ASN A 2 38.99 71.08 -44.84
C ASN A 2 37.48 70.79 -45.03
N SER A 3 36.94 69.87 -44.23
CA SER A 3 35.49 69.81 -43.99
C SER A 3 35.10 70.98 -43.07
N PRO A 4 34.02 71.73 -43.36
CA PRO A 4 33.60 72.85 -42.54
C PRO A 4 33.12 72.34 -41.17
N THR A 5 33.66 72.91 -40.09
CA THR A 5 33.16 72.74 -38.73
C THR A 5 31.71 73.26 -38.66
N PRO A 6 30.75 72.49 -38.13
CA PRO A 6 29.39 72.99 -37.93
C PRO A 6 29.42 74.17 -36.94
N PRO A 7 28.57 75.19 -37.13
CA PRO A 7 28.51 76.33 -36.22
C PRO A 7 28.14 75.85 -34.79
N PRO A 8 28.63 76.53 -33.74
CA PRO A 8 28.32 76.16 -32.37
C PRO A 8 26.81 76.17 -32.13
N ASP A 9 26.31 75.10 -31.48
CA ASP A 9 24.91 74.88 -31.09
C ASP A 9 24.48 75.94 -30.06
N THR A 10 24.19 77.14 -30.56
CA THR A 10 23.85 78.33 -29.77
C THR A 10 22.46 78.16 -29.14
N ASP A 11 21.64 77.28 -29.73
CA ASP A 11 20.31 76.93 -29.24
C ASP A 11 20.40 76.27 -27.88
N GLN A 12 21.33 75.33 -27.64
CA GLN A 12 21.49 74.73 -26.31
C GLN A 12 21.80 75.74 -25.21
N ILE A 13 22.62 76.76 -25.51
CA ILE A 13 22.96 77.80 -24.54
C ILE A 13 21.73 78.67 -24.28
N ALA A 14 20.99 79.03 -25.32
CA ALA A 14 19.74 79.78 -25.21
C ALA A 14 18.67 79.00 -24.41
N TRP A 15 18.49 77.70 -24.67
CA TRP A 15 17.56 76.84 -23.95
C TRP A 15 17.90 76.71 -22.47
N ARG A 16 19.20 76.60 -22.13
CA ARG A 16 19.64 76.54 -20.73
C ARG A 16 19.38 77.87 -20.02
N ALA A 17 19.73 79.00 -20.66
CA ALA A 17 19.47 80.33 -20.11
C ALA A 17 17.97 80.58 -19.90
N GLN A 18 17.12 80.18 -20.85
CA GLN A 18 15.67 80.30 -20.73
C GLN A 18 15.10 79.42 -19.61
N ARG A 19 15.57 78.17 -19.51
CA ARG A 19 15.18 77.26 -18.43
C ARG A 19 15.57 77.82 -17.06
N ASP A 20 16.78 78.36 -16.95
CA ASP A 20 17.29 78.90 -15.69
C ASP A 20 16.55 80.20 -15.30
N ALA A 21 16.20 81.05 -16.28
CA ALA A 21 15.33 82.21 -16.06
C ALA A 21 13.91 81.83 -15.62
N LEU A 22 13.33 80.78 -16.21
CA LEU A 22 12.03 80.24 -15.78
C LEU A 22 12.08 79.67 -14.36
N ARG A 23 13.17 78.98 -14.00
CA ARG A 23 13.39 78.46 -12.64
C ARG A 23 13.55 79.59 -11.62
N GLU A 24 14.24 80.66 -11.99
CA GLU A 24 14.38 81.85 -11.16
C GLU A 24 13.02 82.49 -10.88
N LEU A 25 12.19 82.68 -11.93
CA LEU A 25 10.86 83.28 -11.82
C LEU A 25 9.90 82.46 -10.92
N HIS A 26 10.07 81.14 -10.89
CA HIS A 26 9.21 80.23 -10.11
C HIS A 26 9.88 79.72 -8.83
N ARG A 27 11.01 80.30 -8.40
CA ARG A 27 11.71 79.85 -7.18
C ARG A 27 10.81 79.97 -5.94
N GLU A 28 10.02 81.03 -5.86
CA GLU A 28 9.07 81.27 -4.76
C GLU A 28 7.98 80.20 -4.66
N VAL A 29 7.55 79.62 -5.80
CA VAL A 29 6.55 78.54 -5.84
C VAL A 29 7.10 77.23 -5.26
N LEU A 30 8.42 77.03 -5.31
CA LEU A 30 9.06 75.84 -4.73
C LEU A 30 9.15 75.91 -3.20
N ASP A 31 9.11 77.11 -2.62
CA ASP A 31 9.11 77.33 -1.18
C ASP A 31 7.69 77.28 -0.56
N GLU A 32 6.65 77.20 -1.39
CA GLU A 32 5.27 77.06 -0.93
C GLU A 32 5.03 75.65 -0.32
N PRO A 33 4.34 75.55 0.83
CA PRO A 33 4.02 74.25 1.41
C PRO A 33 3.19 73.41 0.44
N VAL A 34 3.64 72.16 0.24
CA VAL A 34 2.98 71.21 -0.67
C VAL A 34 1.48 71.13 -0.37
N PRO A 35 0.60 71.38 -1.37
CA PRO A 35 -0.84 71.33 -1.18
C PRO A 35 -1.31 70.02 -0.54
N LYS A 36 -2.14 70.12 0.50
CA LYS A 36 -2.66 68.95 1.24
C LYS A 36 -3.38 67.93 0.34
N ALA A 37 -3.96 68.40 -0.78
CA ALA A 37 -4.58 67.54 -1.78
C ALA A 37 -3.58 66.59 -2.48
N LEU A 38 -2.35 67.06 -2.74
CA LEU A 38 -1.30 66.22 -3.34
C LEU A 38 -0.75 65.21 -2.35
N LEU A 39 -0.61 65.58 -1.06
CA LEU A 39 -0.23 64.65 -0.01
C LEU A 39 -1.29 63.54 0.19
N ALA A 40 -2.58 63.90 0.16
CA ALA A 40 -3.66 62.93 0.22
C ALA A 40 -3.67 61.98 -1.00
N ALA A 41 -3.45 62.52 -2.20
CA ALA A 41 -3.36 61.71 -3.43
C ALA A 41 -2.16 60.74 -3.40
N ALA A 42 -1.00 61.18 -2.87
CA ALA A 42 0.17 60.34 -2.71
C ALA A 42 -0.09 59.17 -1.74
N GLY A 43 -0.69 59.45 -0.57
CA GLY A 43 -1.04 58.41 0.41
C GLY A 43 -2.01 57.37 -0.14
N HIS A 44 -3.02 57.80 -0.92
CA HIS A 44 -3.96 56.88 -1.56
C HIS A 44 -3.31 55.93 -2.59
N LEU A 45 -2.26 56.38 -3.28
CA LEU A 45 -1.52 55.55 -4.23
C LEU A 45 -0.62 54.52 -3.51
N GLU A 46 0.01 54.93 -2.41
CA GLU A 46 0.83 54.05 -1.57
C GLU A 46 -0.02 52.93 -0.94
N ASP A 47 -1.18 53.25 -0.40
CA ASP A 47 -2.09 52.27 0.20
C ASP A 47 -2.62 51.25 -0.83
N ARG A 48 -2.83 51.67 -2.08
CA ARG A 48 -3.25 50.75 -3.16
C ARG A 48 -2.12 49.79 -3.54
N ARG A 49 -0.89 50.28 -3.67
CA ARG A 49 0.29 49.44 -3.95
C ARG A 49 0.60 48.47 -2.81
N ALA A 50 0.45 48.90 -1.56
CA ALA A 50 0.66 48.07 -0.38
C ALA A 50 -0.38 46.93 -0.27
N ARG A 51 -1.64 47.20 -0.65
CA ARG A 51 -2.69 46.17 -0.69
C ARG A 51 -2.48 45.18 -1.83
N GLN A 52 -2.13 45.66 -3.02
CA GLN A 52 -1.88 44.80 -4.19
C GLN A 52 -0.69 43.85 -3.96
N THR A 53 0.41 44.33 -3.38
CA THR A 53 1.58 43.50 -3.07
C THR A 53 1.30 42.45 -2.00
N ARG A 54 0.48 42.77 -0.98
CA ARG A 54 -0.01 41.76 -0.03
C ARG A 54 -0.87 40.70 -0.73
N TRP A 55 -1.87 41.11 -1.51
CA TRP A 55 -2.76 40.16 -2.19
C TRP A 55 -2.01 39.18 -3.11
N VAL A 56 -1.02 39.67 -3.87
CA VAL A 56 -0.20 38.81 -4.75
C VAL A 56 0.66 37.83 -3.94
N ARG A 57 1.25 38.27 -2.81
CA ARG A 57 2.09 37.40 -1.97
C ARG A 57 1.28 36.31 -1.25
N TRP A 58 0.12 36.67 -0.71
CA TRP A 58 -0.76 35.71 -0.02
C TRP A 58 -1.48 34.78 -1.01
N GLY A 59 -1.87 35.28 -2.18
CA GLY A 59 -2.44 34.46 -3.26
C GLY A 59 -1.46 33.42 -3.83
N GLY A 60 -0.18 33.81 -3.99
CA GLY A 60 0.87 32.90 -4.49
C GLY A 60 1.17 31.74 -3.54
N ILE A 61 1.15 31.98 -2.22
CA ILE A 61 1.37 30.94 -1.21
C ILE A 61 0.19 29.96 -1.15
N ALA A 62 -1.05 30.46 -1.22
CA ALA A 62 -2.23 29.59 -1.22
C ALA A 62 -2.27 28.67 -2.46
N ALA A 63 -1.90 29.20 -3.63
CA ALA A 63 -1.85 28.42 -4.86
C ALA A 63 -0.77 27.32 -4.84
N SER A 64 0.42 27.61 -4.28
CA SER A 64 1.50 26.62 -4.23
C SER A 64 1.20 25.46 -3.26
N VAL A 65 0.56 25.75 -2.12
CA VAL A 65 0.12 24.71 -1.17
C VAL A 65 -0.93 23.80 -1.79
N LEU A 66 -1.89 24.34 -2.54
CA LEU A 66 -2.90 23.54 -3.23
C LEU A 66 -2.29 22.62 -4.30
N ILE A 67 -1.35 23.13 -5.10
CA ILE A 67 -0.66 22.32 -6.11
C ILE A 67 0.17 21.20 -5.45
N ALA A 68 0.91 21.51 -4.39
CA ALA A 68 1.69 20.52 -3.66
C ALA A 68 0.79 19.44 -3.02
N PHE A 69 -0.38 19.83 -2.49
CA PHE A 69 -1.34 18.90 -1.92
C PHE A 69 -1.95 17.98 -2.99
N VAL A 70 -2.37 18.53 -4.14
CA VAL A 70 -2.92 17.74 -5.24
C VAL A 70 -1.86 16.81 -5.85
N ALA A 71 -0.64 17.30 -6.06
CA ALA A 71 0.46 16.48 -6.56
C ALA A 71 0.85 15.36 -5.57
N GLY A 72 0.88 15.67 -4.27
CA GLY A 72 1.10 14.69 -3.21
C GLY A 72 -0.01 13.65 -3.13
N TRP A 73 -1.27 14.06 -3.27
CA TRP A 73 -2.43 13.16 -3.25
C TRP A 73 -2.46 12.21 -4.45
N VAL A 74 -2.26 12.74 -5.66
CA VAL A 74 -2.23 11.95 -6.91
C VAL A 74 -0.99 11.05 -6.94
N GLY A 75 0.17 11.56 -6.53
CA GLY A 75 1.41 10.78 -6.44
C GLY A 75 1.30 9.63 -5.43
N ASN A 76 0.69 9.86 -4.27
CA ASN A 76 0.46 8.84 -3.25
C ASN A 76 -0.54 7.77 -3.72
N GLN A 77 -1.62 8.17 -4.39
CA GLN A 77 -2.58 7.23 -4.99
C GLN A 77 -1.90 6.32 -6.03
N GLN A 78 -1.10 6.89 -6.93
CA GLN A 78 -0.39 6.12 -7.96
C GLN A 78 0.67 5.18 -7.38
N TRP A 79 1.42 5.63 -6.36
CA TRP A 79 2.42 4.81 -5.68
C TRP A 79 1.79 3.69 -4.84
N SER A 80 0.63 3.94 -4.24
CA SER A 80 -0.14 2.92 -3.51
C SER A 80 -0.76 1.89 -4.45
N ALA A 81 -1.28 2.32 -5.61
CA ALA A 81 -1.85 1.44 -6.62
C ALA A 81 -0.79 0.54 -7.29
N SER A 82 0.42 1.05 -7.56
CA SER A 82 1.51 0.25 -8.14
C SER A 82 2.02 -0.82 -7.17
N GLN A 83 2.14 -0.53 -5.87
CA GLN A 83 2.47 -1.52 -4.84
C GLN A 83 1.39 -2.61 -4.72
N GLN A 84 0.11 -2.24 -4.76
CA GLN A 84 -0.99 -3.22 -4.67
C GLN A 84 -1.00 -4.18 -5.86
N THR A 85 -0.70 -3.68 -7.06
CA THR A 85 -0.68 -4.46 -8.30
C THR A 85 0.53 -5.40 -8.35
N GLY A 86 1.73 -4.90 -8.00
CA GLY A 86 2.94 -5.73 -7.93
C GLY A 86 2.84 -6.84 -6.88
N ALA A 87 2.28 -6.53 -5.71
CA ALA A 87 2.07 -7.53 -4.67
C ALA A 87 0.94 -8.53 -5.00
N ALA A 88 -0.09 -8.13 -5.77
CA ALA A 88 -1.11 -9.06 -6.24
C ALA A 88 -0.57 -10.08 -7.26
N LEU A 89 0.30 -9.63 -8.18
CA LEU A 89 0.94 -10.50 -9.18
C LEU A 89 1.92 -11.51 -8.56
N ALA A 90 2.65 -11.13 -7.52
CA ALA A 90 3.55 -12.04 -6.79
C ALA A 90 2.83 -13.09 -5.93
N ARG A 91 1.58 -12.85 -5.50
CA ARG A 91 0.80 -13.77 -4.65
C ARG A 91 0.20 -14.96 -5.39
N VAL A 92 -0.08 -14.83 -6.70
CA VAL A 92 -0.68 -15.91 -7.51
C VAL A 92 0.23 -17.14 -7.63
N PRO A 93 1.54 -17.02 -7.93
CA PRO A 93 2.42 -18.19 -8.00
C PRO A 93 2.61 -18.86 -6.62
N ALA A 94 2.85 -18.09 -5.55
CA ALA A 94 3.03 -18.65 -4.20
C ALA A 94 1.80 -19.43 -3.70
N ALA A 95 0.59 -18.92 -3.94
CA ALA A 95 -0.64 -19.62 -3.58
C ALA A 95 -0.84 -20.91 -4.39
N ARG A 96 -0.51 -20.90 -5.69
CA ARG A 96 -0.60 -22.10 -6.54
C ARG A 96 0.39 -23.18 -6.13
N GLU A 97 1.63 -22.80 -5.83
CA GLU A 97 2.65 -23.73 -5.34
C GLU A 97 2.26 -24.35 -3.99
N PHE A 98 1.70 -23.55 -3.07
CA PHE A 98 1.23 -24.04 -1.78
C PHE A 98 0.09 -25.08 -1.91
N VAL A 99 -0.88 -24.81 -2.79
CA VAL A 99 -1.99 -25.72 -3.08
C VAL A 99 -1.49 -27.01 -3.73
N HIS A 100 -0.57 -26.89 -4.69
CA HIS A 100 0.04 -28.03 -5.34
C HIS A 100 0.80 -28.90 -4.33
N ALA A 101 1.64 -28.30 -3.47
CA ALA A 101 2.36 -29.01 -2.42
C ALA A 101 1.42 -29.74 -1.44
N ALA A 102 0.31 -29.11 -1.03
CA ALA A 102 -0.70 -29.73 -0.19
C ALA A 102 -1.34 -30.96 -0.86
N SER A 103 -1.69 -30.84 -2.14
CA SER A 103 -2.32 -31.91 -2.91
C SER A 103 -1.38 -33.11 -3.15
N VAL A 104 -0.09 -32.84 -3.39
CA VAL A 104 0.97 -33.86 -3.50
C VAL A 104 1.18 -34.55 -2.16
N ALA A 105 1.28 -33.79 -1.06
CA ALA A 105 1.46 -34.35 0.28
C ALA A 105 0.27 -35.25 0.67
N HIS A 106 -0.96 -34.89 0.31
CA HIS A 106 -2.10 -35.78 0.50
C HIS A 106 -1.97 -37.06 -0.34
N ALA A 107 -1.69 -36.94 -1.64
CA ALA A 107 -1.62 -38.09 -2.54
C ALA A 107 -0.53 -39.10 -2.18
N VAL A 108 0.63 -38.62 -1.71
CA VAL A 108 1.77 -39.47 -1.31
C VAL A 108 1.48 -40.20 -0.01
N TYR A 109 0.82 -39.53 0.94
CA TYR A 109 0.76 -40.03 2.31
C TYR A 109 -0.59 -40.59 2.75
N ALA A 110 -1.69 -40.23 2.09
CA ALA A 110 -3.01 -40.82 2.37
C ALA A 110 -3.06 -42.35 2.16
N PRO A 111 -2.34 -42.97 1.20
CA PRO A 111 -2.35 -44.43 1.01
C PRO A 111 -1.51 -45.21 2.05
N GLU A 112 -0.60 -44.56 2.77
CA GLU A 112 0.34 -45.22 3.69
C GLU A 112 -0.38 -45.65 4.98
N LYS A 113 -0.26 -46.94 5.33
CA LYS A 113 -1.00 -47.56 6.45
C LYS A 113 -0.14 -47.86 7.68
N ARG A 114 1.18 -47.98 7.52
CA ARG A 114 2.07 -48.43 8.62
C ARG A 114 2.57 -47.30 9.52
N HIS A 115 2.91 -46.16 8.94
CA HIS A 115 3.27 -44.94 9.67
C HIS A 115 2.59 -43.74 9.00
N PRO A 116 1.26 -43.62 9.12
CA PRO A 116 0.52 -42.53 8.51
C PRO A 116 0.90 -41.16 9.10
N VAL A 117 1.70 -41.11 10.17
CA VAL A 117 2.19 -39.89 10.83
C VAL A 117 3.36 -40.21 11.76
N GLU A 118 4.26 -39.25 11.94
CA GLU A 118 5.40 -39.37 12.87
C GLU A 118 4.96 -39.24 14.35
N VAL A 119 3.78 -38.66 14.61
CA VAL A 119 3.19 -38.53 15.95
C VAL A 119 1.69 -38.88 15.90
N VAL A 120 1.31 -39.88 16.70
CA VAL A 120 -0.06 -40.41 16.78
C VAL A 120 -0.95 -39.48 17.60
N ALA A 121 -2.23 -39.37 17.24
CA ALA A 121 -3.21 -38.51 17.92
C ALA A 121 -3.37 -38.72 19.45
N ALA A 122 -2.91 -39.86 19.99
CA ALA A 122 -2.88 -40.14 21.43
C ALA A 122 -2.14 -39.06 22.25
N GLU A 123 -1.25 -38.28 21.62
CA GLU A 123 -0.57 -37.13 22.23
C GLU A 123 -0.86 -35.81 21.49
N GLN A 124 -2.11 -35.55 21.11
CA GLN A 124 -2.52 -34.35 20.37
C GLN A 124 -1.96 -33.04 20.97
N GLN A 125 -1.98 -32.88 22.31
CA GLN A 125 -1.45 -31.69 22.98
C GLN A 125 0.07 -31.52 22.81
N HIS A 126 0.82 -32.63 22.84
CA HIS A 126 2.27 -32.65 22.63
C HIS A 126 2.61 -32.36 21.17
N LEU A 127 1.86 -32.94 20.23
CA LEU A 127 1.99 -32.68 18.80
C LEU A 127 1.81 -31.19 18.46
N VAL A 128 0.75 -30.57 19.00
CA VAL A 128 0.50 -29.14 18.78
C VAL A 128 1.64 -28.30 19.33
N GLN A 129 2.11 -28.57 20.54
CA GLN A 129 3.25 -27.83 21.13
C GLN A 129 4.53 -28.01 20.33
N TRP A 130 4.84 -29.23 19.91
CA TRP A 130 6.04 -29.54 19.13
C TRP A 130 6.01 -28.86 17.75
N LEU A 131 4.90 -28.96 17.02
CA LEU A 131 4.72 -28.28 15.73
C LEU A 131 4.73 -26.75 15.89
N SER A 132 4.11 -26.22 16.95
CA SER A 132 4.10 -24.77 17.22
C SER A 132 5.50 -24.24 17.44
N ARG A 133 6.34 -24.97 18.20
CA ARG A 133 7.76 -24.62 18.40
C ARG A 133 8.56 -24.69 17.09
N ARG A 134 8.25 -25.66 16.21
CA ARG A 134 8.94 -25.82 14.92
C ARG A 134 8.51 -24.78 13.88
N LEU A 135 7.29 -24.29 13.97
CA LEU A 135 6.73 -23.24 13.11
C LEU A 135 6.89 -21.84 13.69
N ASP A 136 7.54 -21.72 14.85
CA ASP A 136 7.75 -20.48 15.62
C ASP A 136 6.47 -19.68 15.91
N ARG A 137 5.32 -20.37 15.94
CA ARG A 137 3.99 -19.76 16.06
C ARG A 137 2.98 -20.71 16.71
N PRO A 138 2.02 -20.19 17.50
CA PRO A 138 0.99 -21.02 18.12
C PRO A 138 0.05 -21.61 17.06
N LEU A 139 -0.10 -22.93 17.09
CA LEU A 139 -1.01 -23.66 16.21
C LEU A 139 -2.23 -24.14 16.97
N LYS A 140 -3.36 -24.16 16.27
CA LYS A 140 -4.59 -24.78 16.74
C LYS A 140 -4.98 -25.88 15.78
N VAL A 141 -5.19 -27.09 16.29
CA VAL A 141 -5.72 -28.21 15.52
C VAL A 141 -7.25 -28.12 15.57
N PRO A 142 -7.93 -28.02 14.42
CA PRO A 142 -9.38 -28.01 14.40
C PRO A 142 -9.94 -29.38 14.77
N ASP A 143 -11.09 -29.39 15.41
CA ASP A 143 -11.90 -30.57 15.67
C ASP A 143 -12.92 -30.75 14.54
N LEU A 144 -12.87 -31.90 13.87
CA LEU A 144 -13.80 -32.27 12.79
C LEU A 144 -14.69 -33.47 13.18
N SER A 145 -14.77 -33.76 14.48
CA SER A 145 -15.57 -34.87 15.02
C SER A 145 -17.06 -34.69 14.74
N ALA A 146 -17.57 -33.46 14.72
CA ALA A 146 -18.96 -33.14 14.37
C ALA A 146 -19.30 -33.50 12.91
N GLU A 147 -18.30 -33.49 12.04
CA GLU A 147 -18.39 -33.89 10.63
C GLU A 147 -18.01 -35.36 10.41
N GLY A 148 -17.73 -36.09 11.49
CA GLY A 148 -17.42 -37.52 11.49
C GLY A 148 -15.95 -37.86 11.23
N TYR A 149 -15.04 -36.88 11.25
CA TYR A 149 -13.62 -37.10 11.03
C TYR A 149 -12.83 -37.07 12.34
N ALA A 150 -12.12 -38.15 12.62
CA ALA A 150 -11.19 -38.23 13.73
C ALA A 150 -9.77 -37.81 13.29
N LEU A 151 -9.06 -37.08 14.16
CA LEU A 151 -7.65 -36.78 13.93
C LEU A 151 -6.83 -38.07 13.98
N VAL A 152 -6.12 -38.38 12.90
CA VAL A 152 -5.17 -39.51 12.85
C VAL A 152 -3.82 -39.08 13.42
N GLY A 153 -3.40 -37.85 13.12
CA GLY A 153 -2.22 -37.20 13.70
C GLY A 153 -1.70 -36.08 12.81
N GLY A 154 -0.47 -35.63 13.05
CA GLY A 154 0.19 -34.62 12.21
C GLY A 154 1.69 -34.86 12.00
N ARG A 155 2.23 -34.24 10.95
CA ARG A 155 3.65 -34.30 10.58
C ARG A 155 4.17 -32.92 10.17
N LEU A 156 5.47 -32.72 10.37
CA LEU A 156 6.19 -31.57 9.85
C LEU A 156 6.71 -31.88 8.45
N LEU A 157 6.58 -30.94 7.53
CA LEU A 157 7.06 -31.04 6.16
C LEU A 157 7.98 -29.85 5.85
N PRO A 158 9.05 -30.06 5.06
CA PRO A 158 9.81 -28.95 4.51
C PRO A 158 8.95 -28.22 3.46
N GLY A 159 8.93 -26.90 3.50
CA GLY A 159 8.35 -26.05 2.47
C GLY A 159 9.39 -25.10 1.89
N SER A 160 9.16 -24.61 0.67
CA SER A 160 10.03 -23.67 -0.03
C SER A 160 10.30 -22.39 0.76
N GLU A 161 9.29 -21.89 1.49
CA GLU A 161 9.36 -20.68 2.33
C GLU A 161 9.34 -20.98 3.83
N GLY A 162 9.80 -22.16 4.24
CA GLY A 162 9.90 -22.53 5.65
C GLY A 162 9.07 -23.76 6.01
N ALA A 163 9.06 -24.08 7.30
CA ALA A 163 8.41 -25.27 7.82
C ALA A 163 6.89 -25.26 7.56
N ARG A 164 6.34 -26.46 7.32
CA ARG A 164 4.92 -26.69 7.03
C ARG A 164 4.41 -27.79 7.95
N ALA A 165 3.13 -27.74 8.30
CA ALA A 165 2.49 -28.80 9.06
C ALA A 165 1.36 -29.43 8.24
N GLN A 166 1.19 -30.73 8.41
CA GLN A 166 0.12 -31.50 7.84
C GLN A 166 -0.61 -32.23 8.96
N PHE A 167 -1.93 -32.09 9.02
CA PHE A 167 -2.81 -32.91 9.86
C PHE A 167 -3.67 -33.80 8.97
N MET A 168 -3.77 -35.08 9.33
CA MET A 168 -4.60 -36.05 8.64
C MET A 168 -5.81 -36.38 9.51
N PHE A 169 -6.98 -36.38 8.90
CA PHE A 169 -8.22 -36.80 9.52
C PHE A 169 -8.85 -37.95 8.74
N GLU A 170 -9.52 -38.86 9.42
CA GLU A 170 -10.13 -40.06 8.86
C GLU A 170 -11.55 -40.24 9.38
N ARG A 171 -12.48 -40.55 8.49
CA ARG A 171 -13.86 -40.92 8.80
C ARG A 171 -13.98 -42.44 8.94
N ALA A 172 -15.02 -42.92 9.62
CA ALA A 172 -15.23 -44.34 9.92
C ALA A 172 -15.26 -45.27 8.69
N ASP A 173 -15.55 -44.74 7.49
CA ASP A 173 -15.51 -45.45 6.22
C ASP A 173 -14.12 -45.49 5.56
N GLY A 174 -13.10 -44.97 6.25
CA GLY A 174 -11.72 -44.88 5.77
C GLY A 174 -11.45 -43.69 4.85
N GLU A 175 -12.43 -42.79 4.65
CA GLU A 175 -12.22 -41.58 3.87
C GLU A 175 -11.31 -40.61 4.62
N ARG A 176 -10.27 -40.11 3.94
CA ARG A 176 -9.24 -39.25 4.54
C ARG A 176 -9.27 -37.84 3.96
N VAL A 177 -9.08 -36.86 4.84
CA VAL A 177 -8.85 -35.46 4.48
C VAL A 177 -7.59 -34.96 5.15
N THR A 178 -6.90 -34.04 4.48
CA THR A 178 -5.63 -33.49 4.94
C THR A 178 -5.71 -31.99 5.03
N LEU A 179 -5.42 -31.45 6.23
CA LEU A 179 -5.19 -30.03 6.44
C LEU A 179 -3.70 -29.75 6.37
N TYR A 180 -3.29 -28.99 5.37
CA TYR A 180 -1.94 -28.49 5.20
C TYR A 180 -1.90 -27.02 5.58
N LEU A 181 -0.91 -26.63 6.37
CA LEU A 181 -0.74 -25.25 6.80
C LEU A 181 0.74 -24.85 6.88
N GLY A 182 0.99 -23.56 6.75
CA GLY A 182 2.31 -23.01 7.05
C GLY A 182 2.35 -21.50 6.97
N SER A 183 3.41 -20.93 7.53
CA SER A 183 3.60 -19.48 7.48
C SER A 183 3.66 -19.02 6.02
N LEU A 184 3.00 -17.90 5.75
CA LEU A 184 3.22 -17.14 4.53
C LEU A 184 3.97 -15.88 4.94
N ASP A 185 5.00 -15.49 4.18
CA ASP A 185 5.72 -14.26 4.46
C ASP A 185 4.77 -13.05 4.46
N ALA A 186 5.06 -12.07 5.32
CA ALA A 186 4.18 -10.91 5.55
C ALA A 186 3.88 -10.09 4.28
N ALA A 187 4.70 -10.21 3.23
CA ALA A 187 4.46 -9.62 1.91
C ALA A 187 3.31 -10.32 1.12
N ALA A 188 3.04 -11.59 1.42
CA ALA A 188 1.94 -12.37 0.86
C ALA A 188 0.66 -12.30 1.70
N ALA A 189 0.74 -11.86 2.96
CA ALA A 189 -0.43 -11.60 3.81
C ALA A 189 -1.21 -10.37 3.29
N PRO A 190 -2.56 -10.43 3.20
CA PRO A 190 -3.32 -9.31 2.66
C PRO A 190 -3.22 -8.09 3.59
N ALA A 191 -2.97 -6.91 3.00
CA ALA A 191 -2.96 -5.60 3.69
C ALA A 191 -4.30 -5.22 4.32
N LYS A 192 -5.36 -5.99 4.05
CA LYS A 192 -6.63 -5.98 4.77
C LYS A 192 -6.92 -7.40 5.23
N ALA A 193 -6.79 -7.65 6.53
CA ALA A 193 -7.16 -8.88 7.22
C ALA A 193 -8.69 -9.14 7.22
N GLY A 194 -9.40 -8.82 6.13
CA GLY A 194 -10.85 -8.72 6.10
C GLY A 194 -11.57 -9.75 5.22
N GLU A 195 -10.91 -10.38 4.26
CA GLU A 195 -11.56 -11.39 3.40
C GLU A 195 -10.65 -12.60 3.23
N THR A 196 -10.81 -13.57 4.13
CA THR A 196 -10.39 -14.95 3.93
C THR A 196 -11.22 -15.56 2.78
N ALA A 197 -10.89 -15.20 1.54
CA ALA A 197 -11.59 -15.73 0.37
C ALA A 197 -11.23 -17.22 0.21
N PHE A 198 -12.18 -18.12 0.52
CA PHE A 198 -12.04 -19.54 0.21
C PHE A 198 -11.91 -19.74 -1.29
N ARG A 199 -10.83 -20.36 -1.72
CA ARG A 199 -10.57 -20.65 -3.13
C ARG A 199 -10.52 -22.15 -3.34
N TYR A 200 -11.23 -22.60 -4.37
CA TYR A 200 -11.24 -24.00 -4.79
C TYR A 200 -10.17 -24.24 -5.84
N SER A 201 -9.47 -25.36 -5.75
CA SER A 201 -8.56 -25.85 -6.78
C SER A 201 -8.74 -27.35 -6.97
N ALA A 202 -8.86 -27.77 -8.22
CA ALA A 202 -8.91 -29.17 -8.61
C ALA A 202 -7.73 -29.57 -9.52
N ASP A 203 -6.73 -28.68 -9.66
CA ASP A 203 -5.62 -28.85 -10.60
C ASP A 203 -4.57 -29.86 -10.10
N GLY A 204 -4.59 -30.19 -8.80
CA GLY A 204 -3.71 -31.18 -8.17
C GLY A 204 -4.26 -32.61 -8.22
N PRO A 205 -3.55 -33.59 -7.65
CA PRO A 205 -3.97 -34.99 -7.61
C PRO A 205 -5.31 -35.23 -6.89
N VAL A 206 -5.70 -34.29 -6.01
CA VAL A 206 -6.99 -34.28 -5.31
C VAL A 206 -7.53 -32.84 -5.24
N PRO A 207 -8.86 -32.66 -5.21
CA PRO A 207 -9.44 -31.34 -5.02
C PRO A 207 -9.13 -30.79 -3.63
N SER A 208 -9.01 -29.46 -3.56
CA SER A 208 -8.65 -28.76 -2.34
C SER A 208 -9.30 -27.39 -2.25
N PHE A 209 -9.55 -26.95 -1.02
CA PHE A 209 -9.87 -25.56 -0.71
C PHE A 209 -8.71 -24.93 0.04
N TYR A 210 -8.36 -23.70 -0.31
CA TYR A 210 -7.31 -22.96 0.37
C TYR A 210 -7.74 -21.55 0.72
N TRP A 211 -7.15 -21.03 1.78
CA TRP A 211 -7.41 -19.70 2.30
C TRP A 211 -6.21 -19.18 3.10
N ILE A 212 -6.20 -17.89 3.39
CA ILE A 212 -5.18 -17.24 4.20
C ILE A 212 -5.87 -16.67 5.44
N ASP A 213 -5.38 -17.04 6.62
CA ASP A 213 -5.82 -16.46 7.89
C ASP A 213 -4.61 -16.14 8.77
N ARG A 214 -4.61 -14.96 9.39
CA ARG A 214 -3.57 -14.50 10.34
C ARG A 214 -2.11 -14.80 9.94
N GLY A 215 -1.79 -14.64 8.66
CA GLY A 215 -0.43 -14.86 8.13
C GLY A 215 -0.06 -16.34 7.95
N PHE A 216 -1.02 -17.25 8.01
CA PHE A 216 -0.88 -18.65 7.63
C PHE A 216 -1.67 -18.93 6.35
N GLY A 217 -1.07 -19.72 5.47
CA GLY A 217 -1.78 -20.38 4.39
C GLY A 217 -2.36 -21.69 4.92
N TYR A 218 -3.61 -21.95 4.61
CA TYR A 218 -4.30 -23.20 4.91
C TYR A 218 -4.82 -23.81 3.62
N ALA A 219 -4.69 -25.13 3.48
CA ALA A 219 -5.25 -25.90 2.38
C ALA A 219 -5.83 -27.21 2.92
N LEU A 220 -7.13 -27.43 2.68
CA LEU A 220 -7.82 -28.68 2.98
C LEU A 220 -7.97 -29.48 1.68
N ALA A 221 -7.36 -30.66 1.62
CA ALA A 221 -7.34 -31.54 0.46
C ALA A 221 -7.96 -32.91 0.77
N GLY A 222 -8.69 -33.48 -0.18
CA GLY A 222 -9.28 -34.81 -0.03
C GLY A 222 -10.11 -35.23 -1.24
N LYS A 223 -10.35 -36.54 -1.41
CA LYS A 223 -11.17 -37.09 -2.51
C LYS A 223 -12.67 -36.94 -2.25
N LEU A 224 -13.11 -35.68 -2.16
CA LEU A 224 -14.46 -35.30 -1.77
C LEU A 224 -15.07 -34.36 -2.82
N PRO A 225 -16.41 -34.35 -2.98
CA PRO A 225 -17.07 -33.35 -3.79
C PRO A 225 -16.87 -31.95 -3.20
N ARG A 226 -16.88 -30.93 -4.09
CA ARG A 226 -16.62 -29.53 -3.75
C ARG A 226 -17.42 -29.05 -2.53
N ASP A 227 -18.71 -29.34 -2.47
CA ASP A 227 -19.57 -28.85 -1.39
C ASP A 227 -19.23 -29.47 -0.04
N ALA A 228 -18.77 -30.73 -0.01
CA ALA A 228 -18.31 -31.38 1.22
C ALA A 228 -17.00 -30.76 1.70
N LEU A 229 -16.03 -30.55 0.79
CA LEU A 229 -14.78 -29.87 1.14
C LEU A 229 -15.02 -28.42 1.60
N LEU A 230 -15.95 -27.70 0.99
CA LEU A 230 -16.30 -26.34 1.39
C LEU A 230 -16.88 -26.30 2.81
N ARG A 231 -17.76 -27.25 3.16
CA ARG A 231 -18.30 -27.37 4.52
C ARG A 231 -17.19 -27.62 5.54
N LEU A 232 -16.29 -28.55 5.25
CA LEU A 232 -15.14 -28.86 6.11
C LEU A 232 -14.17 -27.68 6.23
N ALA A 233 -13.85 -26.99 5.13
CA ALA A 233 -13.01 -25.80 5.13
C ALA A 233 -13.62 -24.69 6.00
N GLY A 234 -14.95 -24.49 5.90
CA GLY A 234 -15.68 -23.56 6.77
C GLY A 234 -15.67 -23.97 8.24
N ALA A 235 -15.75 -25.27 8.54
CA ALA A 235 -15.66 -25.78 9.90
C ALA A 235 -14.27 -25.55 10.52
N VAL A 236 -13.21 -25.81 9.75
CA VAL A 236 -11.84 -25.51 10.18
C VAL A 236 -11.68 -24.01 10.42
N HIS A 237 -12.06 -23.16 9.46
CA HIS A 237 -11.86 -21.72 9.54
C HIS A 237 -12.53 -21.07 10.75
N ARG A 238 -13.75 -21.48 11.11
CA ARG A 238 -14.45 -20.98 12.32
C ARG A 238 -13.70 -21.27 13.63
N GLN A 239 -12.81 -22.26 13.63
CA GLN A 239 -12.10 -22.70 14.82
C GLN A 239 -10.69 -22.12 14.93
N LEU A 240 -10.12 -21.57 13.87
CA LEU A 240 -8.78 -20.99 13.89
C LEU A 240 -8.79 -19.68 14.68
#